data_AF-A0A8J7G5K8-F1
#
_entry.id   AF-A0A8J7G5K8-F1
#
_cell.length_a   1.000
_cell.length_b   1.000
_cell.length_c   1.000
_cell.angle_alpha   90.00
_cell.angle_beta   90.00
_cell.angle_gamma   90.00
#
_symmetry.space_group_name_H-M   'P 1'
#
loop_
_entity.id
_entity.type
_entity.pdbx_description
1 polymer ?
#
loop_
_entity_poly.entity_id
_entity_poly.type
_entity_poly.pdbx_seq_one_letter_code
_entity_poly.pdbx_strand_id
1 'polypeptide(L)'
;MKQFLFVTTLCASTAFAQELKIEQAQKIFDLPTHCITIEYPNKLGNVLGSDADLKTPKQLRPIFYGCFDWHSSVHGFWSIVKLMKDFPELDKNGEVRQQLNALITAENVAIEKAFFEDKNNRNFERTYGWAWLLQLQMELNNWQDADAQRWAKNLQPLSDLIVEKYKSYLPKLVYPIRTGTHDNTAFGLSLAIDYARSVNDQTFEQSIIENANRLYLKDKECNIGFEPSGSDFLSACLEEALLMSKIHSHQEYKKWLKAFLPQLFDQKHELKPGIVSDRTDGQLVHLDGLNFSRATTLYQIANKLPELNYLISWADHHLNYSFNNISNDDYMGSHWLGTFALYALKTKREIESAKQLQEHVNASIQKFLK
;
A
#
# COMPACT_ATOMS: atom_id res chain seq x y z
N MET A 1 4.51 21.23 -47.36
CA MET A 1 5.63 20.44 -46.79
C MET A 1 5.17 19.91 -45.45
N LYS A 2 5.19 18.57 -45.30
CA LYS A 2 4.83 17.84 -44.08
C LYS A 2 5.96 17.99 -43.07
N GLN A 3 5.65 18.27 -41.82
CA GLN A 3 6.52 17.87 -40.71
C GLN A 3 5.66 17.10 -39.72
N PHE A 4 5.86 15.78 -39.74
CA PHE A 4 5.38 14.84 -38.74
C PHE A 4 6.07 15.18 -37.41
N LEU A 5 5.30 15.49 -36.37
CA LEU A 5 5.79 15.32 -35.01
C LEU A 5 5.72 13.81 -34.70
N PHE A 6 6.90 13.19 -34.58
CA PHE A 6 7.04 11.88 -33.99
C PHE A 6 6.68 11.99 -32.50
N VAL A 7 5.59 11.34 -32.10
CA VAL A 7 5.33 10.99 -30.71
C VAL A 7 6.21 9.80 -30.39
N THR A 8 7.36 10.04 -29.74
CA THR A 8 8.16 8.98 -29.14
C THR A 8 7.52 8.55 -27.83
N THR A 9 6.54 7.65 -27.93
CA THR A 9 6.18 6.78 -26.81
C THR A 9 7.28 5.72 -26.69
N LEU A 10 8.30 5.98 -25.87
CA LEU A 10 9.34 4.99 -25.60
C LEU A 10 9.13 4.36 -24.21
N CYS A 11 8.75 3.09 -24.26
CA CYS A 11 8.76 2.04 -23.24
C CYS A 11 9.41 2.41 -21.89
N ALA A 12 8.59 2.64 -20.86
CA ALA A 12 9.00 2.57 -19.46
C ALA A 12 8.93 1.14 -18.87
N SER A 13 8.59 0.13 -19.68
CA SER A 13 8.41 -1.26 -19.24
C SER A 13 9.70 -2.07 -19.14
N THR A 14 10.81 -1.64 -19.77
CA THR A 14 12.07 -2.41 -19.78
C THR A 14 12.96 -2.17 -18.56
N ALA A 15 12.66 -1.18 -17.72
CA ALA A 15 13.46 -0.84 -16.54
C ALA A 15 13.06 -1.61 -15.27
N PHE A 16 12.07 -2.51 -15.31
CA PHE A 16 11.58 -3.23 -14.13
C PHE A 16 12.50 -4.40 -13.74
N ALA A 17 13.01 -5.12 -14.74
CA ALA A 17 13.68 -6.41 -14.57
C ALA A 17 15.09 -6.36 -13.93
N GLN A 18 15.61 -5.18 -13.57
CA GLN A 18 17.03 -5.03 -13.26
C GLN A 18 17.39 -5.03 -11.76
N GLU A 19 16.42 -4.95 -10.84
CA GLU A 19 16.70 -4.96 -9.38
C GLU A 19 15.84 -5.91 -8.54
N LEU A 20 14.53 -6.03 -8.77
CA LEU A 20 13.77 -7.18 -8.28
C LEU A 20 13.96 -8.30 -9.31
N LYS A 21 14.78 -9.29 -8.97
CA LYS A 21 15.00 -10.42 -9.87
C LYS A 21 13.69 -11.19 -10.03
N ILE A 22 13.45 -11.74 -11.22
CA ILE A 22 12.26 -12.53 -11.51
C ILE A 22 12.05 -13.66 -10.48
N GLU A 23 13.12 -14.25 -9.95
CA GLU A 23 13.06 -15.27 -8.89
C GLU A 23 12.45 -14.73 -7.58
N GLN A 24 12.77 -13.49 -7.21
CA GLN A 24 12.21 -12.83 -6.03
C GLN A 24 10.77 -12.37 -6.28
N ALA A 25 10.48 -11.89 -7.50
CA ALA A 25 9.12 -11.55 -7.92
C ALA A 25 8.21 -12.79 -7.89
N GLN A 26 8.67 -13.93 -8.38
CA GLN A 26 7.97 -15.21 -8.32
C GLN A 26 7.68 -15.61 -6.88
N LYS A 27 8.67 -15.53 -5.98
CA LYS A 27 8.46 -15.81 -4.55
C LYS A 27 7.33 -14.97 -3.96
N ILE A 28 7.31 -13.65 -4.22
CA ILE A 28 6.24 -12.78 -3.70
C ILE A 28 4.89 -13.07 -4.40
N PHE A 29 4.91 -13.43 -5.68
CA PHE A 29 3.71 -13.76 -6.45
C PHE A 29 3.03 -15.04 -5.97
N ASP A 30 3.82 -16.05 -5.63
CA ASP A 30 3.33 -17.36 -5.18
C ASP A 30 2.59 -17.28 -3.85
N LEU A 31 2.96 -16.32 -2.99
CA LEU A 31 2.39 -16.13 -1.66
C LEU A 31 0.87 -15.92 -1.66
N PRO A 32 0.32 -14.85 -2.28
CA PRO A 32 -1.12 -14.66 -2.32
C PRO A 32 -1.81 -15.63 -3.28
N THR A 33 -1.18 -16.02 -4.40
CA THR A 33 -1.82 -16.91 -5.40
C THR A 33 -2.17 -18.28 -4.83
N HIS A 34 -1.41 -18.77 -3.85
CA HIS A 34 -1.75 -20.02 -3.17
C HIS A 34 -3.07 -19.95 -2.39
N CYS A 35 -3.51 -18.76 -1.95
CA CYS A 35 -4.62 -18.62 -1.00
C CYS A 35 -5.83 -17.83 -1.51
N ILE A 36 -5.76 -17.07 -2.60
CA ILE A 36 -6.87 -16.22 -3.08
C ILE A 36 -8.19 -16.96 -3.39
N THR A 37 -8.16 -18.29 -3.53
CA THR A 37 -9.35 -19.14 -3.72
C THR A 37 -9.55 -20.18 -2.61
N ILE A 38 -8.74 -20.12 -1.54
CA ILE A 38 -8.80 -21.04 -0.41
C ILE A 38 -9.67 -20.42 0.69
N GLU A 39 -10.84 -21.02 0.95
CA GLU A 39 -11.86 -20.44 1.81
C GLU A 39 -11.57 -20.58 3.32
N TYR A 40 -10.77 -21.55 3.77
CA TYR A 40 -10.52 -21.81 5.19
C TYR A 40 -9.05 -22.13 5.50
N PRO A 41 -8.55 -21.78 6.71
CA PRO A 41 -9.22 -21.03 7.77
C PRO A 41 -9.46 -19.55 7.38
N ASN A 42 -10.53 -18.94 7.88
CA ASN A 42 -10.84 -17.54 7.59
C ASN A 42 -11.44 -16.81 8.81
N LYS A 43 -10.96 -15.59 9.05
CA LYS A 43 -11.40 -14.68 10.10
C LYS A 43 -12.34 -13.64 9.48
N LEU A 44 -13.65 -13.90 9.60
CA LEU A 44 -14.66 -13.09 8.92
C LEU A 44 -14.71 -11.62 9.39
N GLY A 45 -14.52 -11.35 10.69
CA GLY A 45 -14.53 -9.99 11.25
C GLY A 45 -15.86 -9.22 11.13
N ASN A 46 -16.95 -9.85 10.68
CA ASN A 46 -18.26 -9.23 10.51
C ASN A 46 -19.08 -9.24 11.81
N VAL A 47 -20.00 -8.29 11.92
CA VAL A 47 -21.03 -8.26 12.96
C VAL A 47 -22.25 -9.02 12.45
N LEU A 48 -22.79 -9.91 13.29
CA LEU A 48 -24.04 -10.63 13.04
C LEU A 48 -25.21 -9.82 13.60
N GLY A 49 -26.12 -9.40 12.73
CA GLY A 49 -27.37 -8.75 13.12
C GLY A 49 -28.54 -9.72 13.31
N SER A 50 -28.44 -10.91 12.71
CA SER A 50 -29.41 -12.00 12.82
C SER A 50 -28.78 -13.33 12.41
N ASP A 51 -29.50 -14.44 12.63
CA ASP A 51 -29.08 -15.78 12.18
C ASP A 51 -28.86 -15.86 10.66
N ALA A 52 -29.51 -15.00 9.87
CA ALA A 52 -29.33 -14.93 8.42
C ALA A 52 -27.94 -14.42 8.00
N ASP A 53 -27.18 -13.82 8.92
CA ASP A 53 -25.83 -13.32 8.67
C ASP A 53 -24.75 -14.40 8.87
N LEU A 54 -25.12 -15.58 9.41
CA LEU A 54 -24.26 -16.75 9.53
C LEU A 54 -24.09 -17.41 8.15
N LYS A 55 -23.09 -16.94 7.42
CA LYS A 55 -22.76 -17.38 6.06
C LYS A 55 -21.27 -17.74 5.95
N THR A 56 -20.93 -18.55 4.96
CA THR A 56 -19.52 -18.88 4.69
C THR A 56 -18.74 -17.65 4.17
N PRO A 57 -17.39 -17.63 4.26
CA PRO A 57 -16.59 -16.55 3.69
C PRO A 57 -16.95 -16.23 2.24
N LYS A 58 -17.07 -17.25 1.38
CA LYS A 58 -17.39 -17.08 -0.05
C LYS A 58 -18.80 -16.56 -0.30
N GLN A 59 -19.77 -16.91 0.55
CA GLN A 59 -21.12 -16.36 0.46
C GLN A 59 -21.18 -14.88 0.88
N LEU A 60 -20.33 -14.46 1.81
CA LEU A 60 -20.28 -13.08 2.30
C LEU A 60 -19.50 -12.16 1.36
N ARG A 61 -18.35 -12.61 0.88
CA ARG A 61 -17.37 -11.80 0.12
C ARG A 61 -16.79 -12.61 -1.05
N PRO A 62 -17.55 -12.83 -2.14
CA PRO A 62 -17.18 -13.80 -3.17
C PRO A 62 -15.94 -13.44 -4.00
N ILE A 63 -15.42 -12.21 -3.90
CA ILE A 63 -14.15 -11.81 -4.54
C ILE A 63 -12.99 -12.05 -3.57
N PHE A 64 -13.16 -11.58 -2.33
CA PHE A 64 -12.09 -11.49 -1.33
C PHE A 64 -12.35 -12.43 -0.14
N TYR A 65 -12.78 -13.67 -0.43
CA TYR A 65 -12.99 -14.71 0.59
C TYR A 65 -11.76 -15.56 0.86
N GLY A 66 -10.78 -15.53 -0.05
CA GLY A 66 -9.56 -16.30 0.06
C GLY A 66 -8.64 -15.78 1.17
N CYS A 67 -7.60 -16.54 1.45
CA CYS A 67 -6.62 -16.24 2.50
C CYS A 67 -7.26 -16.13 3.89
N PHE A 68 -6.48 -15.64 4.87
CA PHE A 68 -6.91 -15.65 6.26
C PHE A 68 -8.04 -14.66 6.56
N ASP A 69 -8.09 -13.50 5.91
CA ASP A 69 -9.16 -12.52 6.04
C ASP A 69 -9.30 -11.63 4.80
N TRP A 70 -10.30 -10.75 4.83
CA TRP A 70 -10.68 -9.93 3.68
C TRP A 70 -9.58 -8.99 3.22
N HIS A 71 -8.96 -8.22 4.12
CA HIS A 71 -7.89 -7.30 3.70
C HIS A 71 -6.64 -8.04 3.22
N SER A 72 -6.34 -9.20 3.82
CA SER A 72 -5.28 -10.09 3.37
C SER A 72 -5.46 -10.48 1.90
N SER A 73 -6.68 -10.89 1.56
CA SER A 73 -7.04 -11.16 0.17
C SER A 73 -6.92 -9.91 -0.70
N VAL A 74 -7.42 -8.75 -0.28
CA VAL A 74 -7.42 -7.53 -1.11
C VAL A 74 -6.01 -7.06 -1.46
N HIS A 75 -5.09 -6.97 -0.49
CA HIS A 75 -3.73 -6.55 -0.80
C HIS A 75 -2.91 -7.67 -1.48
N GLY A 76 -3.30 -8.94 -1.27
CA GLY A 76 -2.83 -10.07 -2.07
C GLY A 76 -3.16 -9.92 -3.55
N PHE A 77 -4.42 -9.57 -3.88
CA PHE A 77 -4.84 -9.25 -5.25
C PHE A 77 -4.05 -8.07 -5.82
N TRP A 78 -3.83 -7.00 -5.04
CA TRP A 78 -2.99 -5.89 -5.47
C TRP A 78 -1.57 -6.37 -5.83
N SER A 79 -0.97 -7.23 -4.99
CA SER A 79 0.37 -7.77 -5.23
C SER A 79 0.44 -8.60 -6.51
N ILE A 80 -0.57 -9.45 -6.73
CA ILE A 80 -0.73 -10.26 -7.94
C ILE A 80 -0.80 -9.36 -9.18
N VAL A 81 -1.72 -8.40 -9.19
CA VAL A 81 -1.94 -7.49 -10.32
C VAL A 81 -0.67 -6.68 -10.60
N LYS A 82 -0.02 -6.16 -9.56
CA LYS A 82 1.23 -5.40 -9.68
C LYS A 82 2.32 -6.24 -10.33
N LEU A 83 2.53 -7.46 -9.84
CA LEU A 83 3.56 -8.36 -10.34
C LEU A 83 3.26 -8.90 -11.74
N MET A 84 2.00 -9.20 -12.09
CA MET A 84 1.65 -9.58 -13.47
C MET A 84 1.88 -8.46 -14.47
N LYS A 85 1.67 -7.20 -14.06
CA LYS A 85 1.93 -6.03 -14.89
C LYS A 85 3.42 -5.81 -15.12
N ASP A 86 4.21 -5.99 -14.07
CA ASP A 86 5.64 -5.71 -14.09
C ASP A 86 6.48 -6.90 -14.62
N PHE A 87 5.99 -8.13 -14.44
CA PHE A 87 6.59 -9.40 -14.89
C PHE A 87 5.51 -10.31 -15.51
N PRO A 88 5.10 -10.07 -16.75
CA PRO A 88 4.06 -10.85 -17.43
C PRO A 88 4.36 -12.35 -17.50
N GLU A 89 5.63 -12.76 -17.43
CA GLU A 89 6.07 -14.15 -17.44
C GLU A 89 5.62 -14.97 -16.21
N LEU A 90 5.27 -14.32 -15.10
CA LEU A 90 4.82 -14.98 -13.85
C LEU A 90 3.51 -15.74 -14.02
N ASP A 91 2.64 -15.28 -14.92
CA ASP A 91 1.36 -15.94 -15.25
C ASP A 91 1.30 -16.32 -16.74
N LYS A 92 2.41 -16.83 -17.29
CA LYS A 92 2.52 -17.20 -18.71
C LYS A 92 1.45 -18.18 -19.21
N ASN A 93 0.91 -19.01 -18.31
CA ASN A 93 -0.15 -19.98 -18.62
C ASN A 93 -1.56 -19.38 -18.47
N GLY A 94 -1.69 -18.19 -17.89
CA GLY A 94 -2.96 -17.50 -17.64
C GLY A 94 -3.80 -18.13 -16.54
N GLU A 95 -3.21 -18.92 -15.64
CA GLU A 95 -3.92 -19.63 -14.56
C GLU A 95 -4.48 -18.63 -13.54
N VAL A 96 -3.65 -17.69 -13.10
CA VAL A 96 -4.05 -16.66 -12.12
C VAL A 96 -5.02 -15.67 -12.76
N ARG A 97 -4.77 -15.27 -14.01
CA ARG A 97 -5.68 -14.44 -14.81
C ARG A 97 -7.08 -15.07 -14.93
N GLN A 98 -7.17 -16.38 -15.13
CA GLN A 98 -8.46 -17.09 -15.15
C GLN A 98 -9.18 -17.04 -13.80
N GLN A 99 -8.45 -17.17 -12.69
CA GLN A 99 -9.03 -16.99 -11.34
C GLN A 99 -9.56 -15.57 -11.16
N LEU A 100 -8.78 -14.53 -11.50
CA LEU A 100 -9.23 -13.14 -11.44
C LEU A 100 -10.46 -12.88 -12.31
N ASN A 101 -10.54 -13.49 -13.50
CA ASN A 101 -11.72 -13.44 -14.38
C ASN A 101 -12.98 -14.03 -13.74
N ALA A 102 -12.84 -15.13 -13.00
CA ALA A 102 -13.96 -15.77 -12.32
C ALA A 102 -14.38 -15.03 -11.04
N LEU A 103 -13.46 -14.32 -10.39
CA LEU A 103 -13.69 -13.63 -9.12
C LEU A 103 -14.21 -12.20 -9.33
N ILE A 104 -13.58 -11.40 -10.21
CA ILE A 104 -13.91 -9.98 -10.38
C ILE A 104 -15.00 -9.81 -11.45
N THR A 105 -16.21 -10.22 -11.11
CA THR A 105 -17.42 -10.06 -11.94
C THR A 105 -18.36 -9.01 -11.36
N ALA A 106 -19.27 -8.49 -12.19
CA ALA A 106 -20.27 -7.52 -11.73
C ALA A 106 -21.19 -8.10 -10.63
N GLU A 107 -21.51 -9.40 -10.74
CA GLU A 107 -22.34 -10.12 -9.77
C GLU A 107 -21.64 -10.26 -8.41
N ASN A 108 -20.36 -10.65 -8.41
CA ASN A 108 -19.61 -10.78 -7.17
C ASN A 108 -19.37 -9.41 -6.52
N VAL A 109 -19.10 -8.37 -7.31
CA VAL A 109 -18.95 -6.99 -6.78
C VAL A 109 -20.23 -6.49 -6.15
N ALA A 110 -21.40 -6.83 -6.73
CA ALA A 110 -22.68 -6.47 -6.12
C ALA A 110 -22.87 -7.08 -4.73
N ILE A 111 -22.38 -8.31 -4.50
CA ILE A 111 -22.44 -8.98 -3.20
C ILE A 111 -21.47 -8.32 -2.20
N GLU A 112 -20.21 -8.06 -2.59
CA GLU A 112 -19.25 -7.30 -1.77
C GLU A 112 -19.83 -5.95 -1.36
N LYS A 113 -20.39 -5.21 -2.33
CA LYS A 113 -21.01 -3.90 -2.10
C LYS A 113 -22.16 -3.98 -1.11
N ALA A 114 -23.05 -4.96 -1.26
CA ALA A 114 -24.18 -5.17 -0.36
C ALA A 114 -23.72 -5.44 1.09
N PHE A 115 -22.61 -6.17 1.28
CA PHE A 115 -22.02 -6.38 2.61
C PHE A 115 -21.58 -5.06 3.26
N PHE A 116 -20.94 -4.17 2.50
CA PHE A 116 -20.53 -2.85 3.00
C PHE A 116 -21.72 -1.89 3.21
N GLU A 117 -22.85 -2.11 2.56
CA GLU A 117 -24.09 -1.33 2.75
C GLU A 117 -24.91 -1.80 3.97
N ASP A 118 -24.69 -3.03 4.43
CA ASP A 118 -25.34 -3.57 5.63
C ASP A 118 -25.11 -2.66 6.85
N LYS A 119 -26.18 -2.44 7.62
CA LYS A 119 -26.20 -1.49 8.73
C LYS A 119 -25.25 -1.87 9.87
N ASN A 120 -24.97 -3.16 10.05
CA ASN A 120 -24.12 -3.66 11.13
C ASN A 120 -22.63 -3.70 10.71
N ASN A 121 -22.35 -3.72 9.41
CA ASN A 121 -20.99 -3.89 8.87
C ASN A 121 -20.45 -2.64 8.16
N ARG A 122 -21.10 -1.47 8.30
CA ARG A 122 -20.71 -0.22 7.62
C ARG A 122 -19.28 0.25 7.87
N ASN A 123 -18.70 -0.15 9.00
CA ASN A 123 -17.36 0.21 9.47
C ASN A 123 -16.33 -0.92 9.32
N PHE A 124 -16.72 -2.07 8.76
CA PHE A 124 -15.80 -3.17 8.48
C PHE A 124 -14.58 -2.67 7.69
N GLU A 125 -13.39 -3.10 8.09
CA GLU A 125 -12.11 -2.79 7.42
C GLU A 125 -11.71 -1.31 7.36
N ARG A 126 -12.32 -0.48 8.20
CA ARG A 126 -11.98 0.94 8.33
C ARG A 126 -10.62 1.12 9.04
N THR A 127 -9.65 1.86 8.52
CA THR A 127 -9.49 2.32 7.13
C THR A 127 -8.52 1.44 6.33
N TYR A 128 -8.00 0.36 6.94
CA TYR A 128 -6.97 -0.50 6.37
C TYR A 128 -7.38 -1.16 5.05
N GLY A 129 -8.37 -2.05 5.09
CA GLY A 129 -8.81 -2.75 3.91
C GLY A 129 -9.41 -1.80 2.87
N TRP A 130 -10.04 -0.70 3.31
CA TRP A 130 -10.51 0.35 2.41
C TRP A 130 -9.36 0.93 1.57
N ALA A 131 -8.24 1.24 2.21
CA ALA A 131 -7.06 1.78 1.55
C ALA A 131 -6.46 0.80 0.53
N TRP A 132 -6.36 -0.48 0.89
CA TRP A 132 -5.84 -1.51 -0.02
C TRP A 132 -6.76 -1.78 -1.22
N LEU A 133 -8.08 -1.70 -1.04
CA LEU A 133 -9.01 -1.80 -2.16
C LEU A 133 -8.79 -0.66 -3.16
N LEU A 134 -8.59 0.55 -2.67
CA LEU A 134 -8.29 1.71 -3.52
C LEU A 134 -6.94 1.58 -4.22
N GLN A 135 -5.93 0.99 -3.57
CA GLN A 135 -4.66 0.65 -4.23
C GLN A 135 -4.84 -0.40 -5.34
N LEU A 136 -5.64 -1.44 -5.12
CA LEU A 136 -5.99 -2.42 -6.15
C LEU A 136 -6.69 -1.75 -7.35
N GLN A 137 -7.70 -0.91 -7.10
CA GLN A 137 -8.38 -0.16 -8.15
C GLN A 137 -7.42 0.74 -8.92
N MET A 138 -6.53 1.47 -8.22
CA MET A 138 -5.51 2.31 -8.84
C MET A 138 -4.60 1.52 -9.76
N GLU A 139 -4.13 0.35 -9.32
CA GLU A 139 -3.22 -0.48 -10.11
C GLU A 139 -3.89 -1.01 -11.38
N LEU A 140 -5.15 -1.46 -11.26
CA LEU A 140 -5.97 -1.91 -12.40
C LEU A 140 -6.23 -0.77 -13.41
N ASN A 141 -6.60 0.42 -12.93
CA ASN A 141 -6.83 1.59 -13.78
C ASN A 141 -5.59 1.94 -14.61
N ASN A 142 -4.41 1.84 -14.00
CA ASN A 142 -3.14 2.19 -14.62
C ASN A 142 -2.52 1.07 -15.47
N TRP A 143 -3.18 -0.08 -15.61
CA TRP A 143 -2.69 -1.19 -16.43
C TRP A 143 -3.40 -1.23 -17.79
N GLN A 144 -2.65 -0.93 -18.86
CA GLN A 144 -3.14 -0.97 -20.24
C GLN A 144 -3.29 -2.41 -20.76
N ASP A 145 -4.20 -3.17 -20.15
CA ASP A 145 -4.51 -4.58 -20.44
C ASP A 145 -6.04 -4.77 -20.47
N ALA A 146 -6.55 -5.53 -21.45
CA ALA A 146 -7.98 -5.66 -21.68
C ALA A 146 -8.75 -6.32 -20.52
N ASP A 147 -8.14 -7.28 -19.83
CA ASP A 147 -8.76 -7.89 -18.65
C ASP A 147 -8.63 -6.97 -17.44
N ALA A 148 -7.49 -6.31 -17.26
CA ALA A 148 -7.31 -5.35 -16.18
C ALA A 148 -8.33 -4.20 -16.24
N GLN A 149 -8.60 -3.67 -17.44
CA GLN A 149 -9.62 -2.63 -17.65
C GLN A 149 -11.05 -3.17 -17.41
N ARG A 150 -11.30 -4.46 -17.71
CA ARG A 150 -12.58 -5.11 -17.38
C ARG A 150 -12.73 -5.29 -15.87
N TRP A 151 -11.70 -5.76 -15.17
CA TRP A 151 -11.70 -5.90 -13.72
C TRP A 151 -11.86 -4.55 -13.02
N ALA A 152 -11.13 -3.52 -13.48
CA ALA A 152 -11.26 -2.14 -13.01
C ALA A 152 -12.70 -1.65 -13.09
N LYS A 153 -13.34 -1.83 -14.26
CA LYS A 153 -14.74 -1.44 -14.48
C LYS A 153 -15.70 -2.19 -13.57
N ASN A 154 -15.50 -3.49 -13.39
CA ASN A 154 -16.34 -4.30 -12.51
C ASN A 154 -16.19 -3.88 -11.05
N LEU A 155 -14.97 -3.62 -10.57
CA LEU A 155 -14.67 -3.27 -9.17
C LEU A 155 -15.05 -1.83 -8.80
N GLN A 156 -15.13 -0.93 -9.78
CA GLN A 156 -15.37 0.50 -9.58
C GLN A 156 -16.57 0.83 -8.66
N PRO A 157 -17.75 0.18 -8.74
CA PRO A 157 -18.86 0.49 -7.84
C PRO A 157 -18.57 0.24 -6.35
N LEU A 158 -17.69 -0.71 -6.03
CA LEU A 158 -17.25 -0.93 -4.65
C LEU A 158 -16.24 0.14 -4.23
N SER A 159 -15.30 0.48 -5.11
CA SER A 159 -14.33 1.57 -4.88
C SER A 159 -15.04 2.91 -4.63
N ASP A 160 -16.06 3.25 -5.43
CA ASP A 160 -16.89 4.45 -5.25
C ASP A 160 -17.57 4.46 -3.88
N LEU A 161 -18.14 3.31 -3.46
CA LEU A 161 -18.74 3.19 -2.13
C LEU A 161 -17.71 3.42 -1.01
N ILE A 162 -16.49 2.91 -1.15
CA ILE A 162 -15.42 3.12 -0.18
C ILE A 162 -15.02 4.60 -0.11
N VAL A 163 -14.91 5.30 -1.24
CA VAL A 163 -14.65 6.75 -1.29
C VAL A 163 -15.73 7.52 -0.52
N GLU A 164 -17.00 7.22 -0.76
CA GLU A 164 -18.11 7.88 -0.06
C GLU A 164 -18.13 7.57 1.44
N LYS A 165 -17.71 6.36 1.83
CA LYS A 165 -17.54 5.99 3.25
C LYS A 165 -16.41 6.77 3.91
N TYR A 166 -15.28 6.99 3.23
CA TYR A 166 -14.23 7.88 3.74
C TYR A 166 -14.76 9.30 3.93
N LYS A 167 -15.37 9.90 2.89
CA LYS A 167 -15.96 11.25 2.95
C LYS A 167 -16.98 11.39 4.08
N SER A 168 -17.73 10.33 4.37
CA SER A 168 -18.70 10.28 5.48
C SER A 168 -18.08 10.06 6.86
N TYR A 169 -16.96 9.36 6.94
CA TYR A 169 -16.31 8.97 8.19
C TYR A 169 -15.35 10.04 8.71
N LEU A 170 -14.45 10.55 7.85
CA LEU A 170 -13.34 11.41 8.27
C LEU A 170 -13.81 12.67 9.02
N PRO A 171 -14.88 13.38 8.60
CA PRO A 171 -15.37 14.54 9.34
C PRO A 171 -15.86 14.22 10.76
N LYS A 172 -16.20 12.96 11.05
CA LYS A 172 -16.69 12.49 12.37
C LYS A 172 -15.56 11.98 13.27
N LEU A 173 -14.38 11.71 12.72
CA LEU A 173 -13.24 11.19 13.47
C LEU A 173 -12.58 12.32 14.26
N VAL A 174 -12.86 12.41 15.56
CA VAL A 174 -12.33 13.50 16.41
C VAL A 174 -10.84 13.31 16.71
N TYR A 175 -10.40 12.08 16.95
CA TYR A 175 -9.03 11.73 17.31
C TYR A 175 -8.43 10.79 16.28
N PRO A 176 -7.15 10.95 15.91
CA PRO A 176 -6.49 10.00 15.03
C PRO A 176 -6.18 8.70 15.76
N ILE A 177 -6.16 7.61 15.01
CA ILE A 177 -5.73 6.30 15.50
C ILE A 177 -4.27 6.11 15.09
N ARG A 178 -3.40 5.88 16.08
CA ARG A 178 -1.93 5.79 15.92
C ARG A 178 -1.37 4.43 16.35
N THR A 179 -2.19 3.40 16.37
CA THR A 179 -1.73 2.02 16.60
C THR A 179 -0.74 1.62 15.49
N GLY A 180 0.24 0.77 15.80
CA GLY A 180 1.15 0.21 14.79
C GLY A 180 0.52 -0.95 14.01
N THR A 181 -0.81 -1.00 13.91
CA THR A 181 -1.58 -2.08 13.29
C THR A 181 -2.70 -1.51 12.40
N HIS A 182 -3.63 -2.37 11.95
CA HIS A 182 -4.57 -2.12 10.85
C HIS A 182 -5.31 -0.78 10.94
N ASP A 183 -5.84 -0.41 12.11
CA ASP A 183 -6.68 0.78 12.26
C ASP A 183 -5.91 2.12 12.22
N ASN A 184 -4.60 2.10 11.99
CA ASN A 184 -3.78 3.30 11.80
C ASN A 184 -4.37 4.22 10.72
N THR A 185 -4.82 5.40 11.15
CA THR A 185 -5.48 6.35 10.26
C THR A 185 -4.51 6.98 9.27
N ALA A 186 -3.26 7.22 9.67
CA ALA A 186 -2.27 7.85 8.80
C ALA A 186 -1.90 6.95 7.62
N PHE A 187 -1.72 5.66 7.86
CA PHE A 187 -1.48 4.65 6.82
C PHE A 187 -2.63 4.59 5.81
N GLY A 188 -3.87 4.45 6.30
CA GLY A 188 -5.04 4.38 5.42
C GLY A 188 -5.21 5.63 4.55
N LEU A 189 -5.03 6.82 5.12
CA LEU A 189 -5.10 8.09 4.39
C LEU A 189 -3.95 8.27 3.39
N SER A 190 -2.74 7.80 3.73
CA SER A 190 -1.57 7.89 2.87
C SER A 190 -1.75 7.12 1.56
N LEU A 191 -2.40 5.95 1.61
CA LEU A 191 -2.73 5.18 0.41
C LEU A 191 -3.96 5.74 -0.32
N ALA A 192 -4.97 6.22 0.42
CA ALA A 192 -6.20 6.76 -0.17
C ALA A 192 -5.95 8.04 -0.98
N ILE A 193 -5.00 8.90 -0.57
CA ILE A 193 -4.69 10.12 -1.32
C ILE A 193 -4.00 9.83 -2.65
N ASP A 194 -3.19 8.76 -2.74
CA ASP A 194 -2.59 8.33 -4.00
C ASP A 194 -3.67 7.92 -5.00
N TYR A 195 -4.69 7.18 -4.53
CA TYR A 195 -5.85 6.85 -5.35
C TYR A 195 -6.60 8.10 -5.82
N ALA A 196 -6.97 8.99 -4.89
CA ALA A 196 -7.71 10.21 -5.21
C ALA A 196 -7.02 11.02 -6.32
N ARG A 197 -5.70 11.18 -6.23
CA ARG A 197 -4.87 11.86 -7.25
C ARG A 197 -4.84 11.11 -8.57
N SER A 198 -4.70 9.79 -8.54
CA SER A 198 -4.62 8.95 -9.75
C SER A 198 -5.88 9.04 -10.63
N VAL A 199 -7.05 9.24 -10.01
CA VAL A 199 -8.35 9.38 -10.69
C VAL A 199 -8.83 10.82 -10.77
N ASN A 200 -8.02 11.78 -10.30
CA ASN A 200 -8.33 13.21 -10.26
C ASN A 200 -9.63 13.53 -9.48
N ASP A 201 -9.95 12.79 -8.42
CA ASP A 201 -11.07 13.12 -7.50
C ASP A 201 -10.60 14.19 -6.48
N GLN A 202 -10.71 15.45 -6.91
CA GLN A 202 -10.34 16.62 -6.12
C GLN A 202 -11.16 16.74 -4.82
N THR A 203 -12.42 16.26 -4.81
CA THR A 203 -13.27 16.34 -3.61
C THR A 203 -12.78 15.35 -2.56
N PHE A 204 -12.43 14.15 -2.97
CA PHE A 204 -11.87 13.16 -2.05
C PHE A 204 -10.49 13.55 -1.56
N GLU A 205 -9.61 14.02 -2.45
CA GLU A 205 -8.29 14.52 -2.08
C GLU A 205 -8.39 15.64 -1.03
N GLN A 206 -9.25 16.63 -1.26
CA GLN A 206 -9.45 17.73 -0.32
C GLN A 206 -10.00 17.25 1.04
N SER A 207 -10.96 16.31 1.04
CA SER A 207 -11.46 15.69 2.27
C SER A 207 -10.34 15.00 3.07
N ILE A 208 -9.38 14.35 2.40
CA ILE A 208 -8.22 13.74 3.07
C ILE A 208 -7.30 14.82 3.64
N ILE A 209 -6.93 15.82 2.84
CA ILE A 209 -6.03 16.91 3.23
C ILE A 209 -6.58 17.67 4.44
N GLU A 210 -7.86 18.03 4.44
CA GLU A 210 -8.51 18.76 5.53
C GLU A 210 -8.48 17.97 6.84
N ASN A 211 -8.84 16.69 6.78
CA ASN A 211 -8.89 15.85 7.97
C ASN A 211 -7.49 15.45 8.46
N ALA A 212 -6.53 15.19 7.56
CA ALA A 212 -5.14 14.96 7.94
C ALA A 212 -4.55 16.19 8.66
N ASN A 213 -4.77 17.39 8.14
CA ASN A 213 -4.36 18.63 8.81
C ASN A 213 -5.04 18.80 10.18
N ARG A 214 -6.35 18.57 10.26
CA ARG A 214 -7.10 18.67 11.53
C ARG A 214 -6.57 17.72 12.59
N LEU A 215 -6.16 16.51 12.19
CA LEU A 215 -5.73 15.44 13.08
C LEU A 215 -4.26 15.56 13.50
N TYR A 216 -3.36 15.97 12.59
CA TYR A 216 -1.91 15.79 12.75
C TYR A 216 -1.08 17.08 12.65
N LEU A 217 -1.60 18.17 12.09
CA LEU A 217 -0.79 19.39 11.83
C LEU A 217 -0.19 20.00 13.10
N LYS A 218 -0.84 19.80 14.26
CA LYS A 218 -0.41 20.36 15.54
C LYS A 218 0.48 19.43 16.36
N ASP A 219 0.67 18.19 15.91
CA ASP A 219 1.45 17.20 16.64
C ASP A 219 2.93 17.57 16.66
N LYS A 220 3.58 17.22 17.76
CA LYS A 220 4.98 17.51 18.06
C LYS A 220 5.57 16.37 18.88
N GLU A 221 6.89 16.21 18.82
CA GLU A 221 7.65 15.32 19.71
C GLU A 221 7.09 13.88 19.78
N CYS A 222 6.80 13.27 18.63
CA CYS A 222 6.38 11.88 18.58
C CYS A 222 7.42 10.99 19.25
N ASN A 223 6.97 10.19 20.22
CA ASN A 223 7.87 9.34 20.99
C ASN A 223 8.12 8.01 20.27
N ILE A 224 9.00 8.03 19.28
CA ILE A 224 9.39 6.83 18.51
C ILE A 224 10.07 5.76 19.38
N GLY A 225 10.51 6.10 20.61
CA GLY A 225 11.07 5.15 21.56
C GLY A 225 10.04 4.16 22.14
N PHE A 226 8.74 4.39 21.96
CA PHE A 226 7.69 3.41 22.30
C PHE A 226 7.46 2.37 21.21
N GLU A 227 8.10 2.51 20.05
CA GLU A 227 8.03 1.53 18.98
C GLU A 227 9.29 0.65 18.94
N PRO A 228 9.17 -0.65 18.65
CA PRO A 228 7.93 -1.36 18.36
C PRO A 228 7.13 -1.76 19.61
N SER A 229 5.81 -1.78 19.50
CA SER A 229 4.96 -2.69 20.29
C SER A 229 5.09 -4.12 19.76
N GLY A 230 4.75 -5.13 20.57
CA GLY A 230 5.07 -6.54 20.30
C GLY A 230 4.46 -7.15 19.03
N SER A 231 3.50 -6.48 18.40
CA SER A 231 2.80 -6.95 17.20
C SER A 231 2.59 -5.83 16.17
N ASP A 232 3.43 -4.79 16.20
CA ASP A 232 3.36 -3.71 15.21
C ASP A 232 3.82 -4.23 13.85
N PHE A 233 3.08 -3.89 12.79
CA PHE A 233 3.55 -3.95 11.41
C PHE A 233 3.60 -2.57 10.74
N LEU A 234 3.25 -1.51 11.49
CA LEU A 234 3.36 -0.11 11.08
C LEU A 234 4.06 0.70 12.17
N SER A 235 4.85 1.71 11.76
CA SER A 235 5.42 2.69 12.67
C SER A 235 4.47 3.87 12.84
N ALA A 236 3.84 4.01 14.01
CA ALA A 236 2.89 5.08 14.30
C ALA A 236 3.42 6.48 13.93
N CYS A 237 4.64 6.81 14.36
CA CYS A 237 5.28 8.09 14.07
C CYS A 237 5.62 8.23 12.58
N LEU A 238 6.16 7.19 11.93
CA LEU A 238 6.59 7.32 10.54
C LEU A 238 5.42 7.30 9.54
N GLU A 239 4.34 6.58 9.82
CA GLU A 239 3.13 6.64 8.98
C GLU A 239 2.50 8.04 9.02
N GLU A 240 2.48 8.68 10.19
CA GLU A 240 2.05 10.08 10.32
C GLU A 240 2.97 11.02 9.52
N ALA A 241 4.29 10.87 9.67
CA ALA A 241 5.26 11.66 8.91
C ALA A 241 5.09 11.50 7.39
N LEU A 242 4.85 10.29 6.90
CA LEU A 242 4.60 10.02 5.48
C LEU A 242 3.31 10.67 4.98
N LEU A 243 2.20 10.56 5.70
CA LEU A 243 0.96 11.24 5.30
C LEU A 243 1.19 12.75 5.17
N MET A 244 1.85 13.34 6.16
CA MET A 244 2.13 14.78 6.17
C MET A 244 3.10 15.20 5.05
N SER A 245 4.03 14.32 4.65
CA SER A 245 4.92 14.56 3.50
C SER A 245 4.19 14.63 2.17
N LYS A 246 3.05 13.93 2.05
CA LYS A 246 2.22 13.89 0.83
C LYS A 246 1.31 15.10 0.66
N ILE A 247 0.95 15.81 1.73
CA ILE A 247 -0.04 16.90 1.69
C ILE A 247 0.55 18.30 1.83
N HIS A 248 1.78 18.43 2.32
CA HIS A 248 2.44 19.73 2.51
C HIS A 248 3.48 20.03 1.45
N SER A 249 3.80 21.31 1.22
CA SER A 249 4.96 21.68 0.43
C SER A 249 6.27 21.24 1.11
N HIS A 250 7.38 21.22 0.38
CA HIS A 250 8.69 20.86 0.92
C HIS A 250 9.06 21.70 2.18
N GLN A 251 8.87 23.02 2.14
CA GLN A 251 9.27 23.91 3.24
C GLN A 251 8.38 23.75 4.47
N GLU A 252 7.06 23.65 4.28
CA GLU A 252 6.11 23.44 5.37
C GLU A 252 6.35 22.08 6.04
N TYR A 253 6.51 21.03 5.25
CA TYR A 253 6.79 19.68 5.74
C TYR A 253 8.10 19.63 6.53
N LYS A 254 9.19 20.22 6.01
CA LYS A 254 10.47 20.29 6.73
C LYS A 254 10.34 20.92 8.11
N LYS A 255 9.61 22.04 8.20
CA LYS A 255 9.37 22.74 9.46
C LYS A 255 8.55 21.88 10.42
N TRP A 256 7.49 21.25 9.93
CA TRP A 256 6.63 20.38 10.71
C TRP A 256 7.40 19.14 11.20
N LEU A 257 8.12 18.44 10.32
CA LEU A 257 8.87 17.22 10.66
C LEU A 257 9.96 17.49 11.71
N LYS A 258 10.63 18.65 11.66
CA LYS A 258 11.60 19.05 12.71
C LYS A 258 10.96 19.19 14.08
N ALA A 259 9.71 19.64 14.16
CA ALA A 259 8.99 19.75 15.42
C ALA A 259 8.37 18.42 15.86
N PHE A 260 7.93 17.61 14.90
CA PHE A 260 7.26 16.34 15.13
C PHE A 260 8.22 15.20 15.46
N LEU A 261 9.26 14.99 14.66
CA LEU A 261 10.19 13.88 14.80
C LEU A 261 11.64 14.35 14.58
N PRO A 262 12.18 15.19 15.49
CA PRO A 262 13.53 15.76 15.37
C PRO A 262 14.65 14.72 15.27
N GLN A 263 14.42 13.50 15.78
CA GLN A 263 15.38 12.38 15.76
C GLN A 263 15.80 12.01 14.33
N LEU A 264 14.93 12.21 13.33
CA LEU A 264 15.31 11.96 11.93
C LEU A 264 16.38 12.93 11.41
N PHE A 265 16.57 14.08 12.05
CA PHE A 265 17.59 15.08 11.69
C PHE A 265 18.93 14.86 12.42
N ASP A 266 19.00 13.90 13.34
CA ASP A 266 20.24 13.50 13.99
C ASP A 266 20.82 12.27 13.30
N GLN A 267 21.88 12.47 12.51
CA GLN A 267 22.58 11.37 11.82
C GLN A 267 23.20 10.35 12.78
N LYS A 268 23.35 10.67 14.06
CA LYS A 268 23.85 9.75 15.09
C LYS A 268 22.74 8.92 15.73
N HIS A 269 21.48 9.29 15.51
CA HIS A 269 20.36 8.48 15.95
C HIS A 269 20.32 7.18 15.16
N GLU A 270 19.78 6.12 15.76
CA GLU A 270 19.65 4.82 15.12
C GLU A 270 18.22 4.30 15.36
N LEU A 271 17.48 4.10 14.27
CA LEU A 271 16.23 3.35 14.30
C LEU A 271 16.53 1.88 13.98
N LYS A 272 16.46 1.02 14.99
CA LYS A 272 16.78 -0.40 14.84
C LYS A 272 15.62 -1.18 14.22
N PRO A 273 15.90 -2.22 13.41
CA PRO A 273 14.88 -3.16 12.97
C PRO A 273 14.12 -3.80 14.13
N GLY A 274 12.82 -4.05 13.92
CA GLY A 274 12.02 -4.89 14.81
C GLY A 274 12.55 -6.33 14.77
N ILE A 275 12.61 -6.96 15.93
CA ILE A 275 13.16 -8.32 16.10
C ILE A 275 12.00 -9.30 16.23
N VAL A 276 11.90 -10.25 15.31
CA VAL A 276 10.95 -11.36 15.42
C VAL A 276 11.62 -12.52 16.14
N SER A 277 11.07 -12.93 17.29
CA SER A 277 11.57 -14.06 18.07
C SER A 277 11.01 -15.40 17.60
N ASP A 278 9.76 -15.43 17.13
CA ASP A 278 9.07 -16.60 16.57
C ASP A 278 8.25 -16.16 15.35
N ARG A 279 8.57 -16.71 14.17
CA ARG A 279 7.90 -16.40 12.89
C ARG A 279 6.66 -17.25 12.61
N THR A 280 6.40 -18.26 13.46
CA THR A 280 5.17 -19.07 13.40
C THR A 280 4.02 -18.41 14.14
N ASP A 281 4.31 -17.47 15.03
CA ASP A 281 3.30 -16.65 15.69
C ASP A 281 2.87 -15.48 14.78
N GLY A 282 1.59 -15.48 14.41
CA GLY A 282 1.05 -14.47 13.49
C GLY A 282 1.03 -13.04 14.00
N GLN A 283 1.16 -12.80 15.30
CA GLN A 283 1.31 -11.45 15.84
C GLN A 283 2.79 -11.04 15.89
N LEU A 284 3.70 -11.95 16.26
CA LEU A 284 5.12 -11.62 16.35
C LEU A 284 5.74 -11.40 14.96
N VAL A 285 5.30 -12.15 13.95
CA VAL A 285 5.75 -11.99 12.57
C VAL A 285 5.42 -10.62 11.98
N HIS A 286 4.47 -9.88 12.58
CA HIS A 286 4.15 -8.51 12.18
C HIS A 286 5.38 -7.59 12.18
N LEU A 287 6.38 -7.85 13.04
CA LEU A 287 7.57 -7.01 13.13
C LEU A 287 8.46 -7.07 11.87
N ASP A 288 8.39 -8.15 11.07
CA ASP A 288 9.00 -8.14 9.74
C ASP A 288 8.23 -7.17 8.80
N GLY A 289 6.91 -7.12 8.90
CA GLY A 289 6.06 -6.12 8.24
C GLY A 289 6.36 -4.69 8.65
N LEU A 290 6.63 -4.45 9.94
CA LEU A 290 7.05 -3.15 10.46
C LEU A 290 8.33 -2.67 9.80
N ASN A 291 9.30 -3.56 9.62
CA ASN A 291 10.54 -3.21 8.96
C ASN A 291 10.29 -2.76 7.50
N PHE A 292 9.42 -3.44 6.75
CA PHE A 292 9.04 -3.01 5.41
C PHE A 292 8.27 -1.67 5.38
N SER A 293 7.35 -1.45 6.33
CA SER A 293 6.63 -0.17 6.47
C SER A 293 7.58 0.99 6.81
N ARG A 294 8.53 0.77 7.74
CA ARG A 294 9.60 1.72 8.09
C ARG A 294 10.47 2.02 6.88
N ALA A 295 10.88 1.00 6.12
CA ALA A 295 11.66 1.22 4.90
C ALA A 295 10.91 2.12 3.90
N THR A 296 9.65 1.80 3.63
CA THR A 296 8.77 2.56 2.74
C THR A 296 8.68 4.04 3.15
N THR A 297 8.34 4.30 4.42
CA THR A 297 8.19 5.65 4.96
C THR A 297 9.53 6.42 4.90
N LEU A 298 10.64 5.79 5.30
CA LEU A 298 11.97 6.41 5.25
C LEU A 298 12.40 6.78 3.82
N TYR A 299 12.19 5.91 2.83
CA TYR A 299 12.48 6.23 1.43
C TYR A 299 11.68 7.47 0.97
N GLN A 300 10.37 7.50 1.24
CA GLN A 300 9.50 8.62 0.87
C GLN A 300 9.87 9.93 1.56
N ILE A 301 10.25 9.88 2.85
CA ILE A 301 10.73 11.06 3.58
C ILE A 301 12.02 11.59 2.98
N ALA A 302 12.98 10.71 2.66
CA ALA A 302 14.23 11.08 1.99
C ALA A 302 13.99 11.69 0.60
N ASN A 303 12.99 11.21 -0.13
CA ASN A 303 12.58 11.79 -1.40
C ASN A 303 11.95 13.18 -1.23
N LYS A 304 11.11 13.36 -0.20
CA LYS A 304 10.49 14.66 0.08
C LYS A 304 11.52 15.70 0.53
N LEU A 305 12.50 15.29 1.33
CA LEU A 305 13.56 16.11 1.90
C LEU A 305 14.93 15.54 1.49
N PRO A 306 15.47 15.90 0.31
CA PRO A 306 16.74 15.36 -0.18
C PRO A 306 17.95 15.61 0.73
N GLU A 307 17.89 16.58 1.65
CA GLU A 307 18.91 16.77 2.68
C GLU A 307 18.97 15.64 3.72
N LEU A 308 17.92 14.81 3.81
CA LEU A 308 17.83 13.62 4.65
C LEU A 308 18.13 12.33 3.85
N ASN A 309 18.90 12.44 2.75
CA ASN A 309 19.20 11.29 1.88
C ASN A 309 19.90 10.11 2.61
N TYR A 310 20.53 10.34 3.77
CA TYR A 310 21.08 9.26 4.59
C TYR A 310 20.01 8.32 5.15
N LEU A 311 18.74 8.74 5.24
CA LEU A 311 17.64 7.85 5.65
C LEU A 311 17.43 6.69 4.67
N ILE A 312 17.93 6.78 3.43
CA ILE A 312 17.93 5.67 2.47
C ILE A 312 18.73 4.47 3.01
N SER A 313 19.86 4.70 3.66
CA SER A 313 20.64 3.59 4.23
C SER A 313 19.93 2.93 5.41
N TRP A 314 19.16 3.71 6.18
CA TRP A 314 18.30 3.17 7.25
C TRP A 314 17.17 2.34 6.66
N ALA A 315 16.52 2.85 5.61
CA ALA A 315 15.48 2.15 4.89
C ALA A 315 15.99 0.82 4.29
N ASP A 316 17.17 0.84 3.65
CA ASP A 316 17.82 -0.36 3.13
C ASP A 316 18.14 -1.36 4.24
N HIS A 317 18.58 -0.90 5.42
CA HIS A 317 18.82 -1.79 6.57
C HIS A 317 17.53 -2.49 7.01
N HIS A 318 16.44 -1.75 7.21
CA HIS A 318 15.15 -2.35 7.56
C HIS A 318 14.62 -3.33 6.51
N LEU A 319 14.66 -2.93 5.22
CA LEU A 319 14.24 -3.77 4.11
C LEU A 319 15.05 -5.08 4.09
N ASN A 320 16.38 -4.99 4.06
CA ASN A 320 17.26 -6.15 3.94
C ASN A 320 17.21 -7.07 5.17
N TYR A 321 16.97 -6.53 6.37
CA TYR A 321 16.85 -7.31 7.60
C TYR A 321 15.72 -8.35 7.51
N SER A 322 14.60 -7.98 6.89
CA SER A 322 13.39 -8.83 6.85
C SER A 322 13.21 -9.55 5.53
N PHE A 323 13.82 -9.06 4.44
CA PHE A 323 13.56 -9.54 3.08
C PHE A 323 13.85 -11.03 2.89
N ASN A 324 14.94 -11.54 3.47
CA ASN A 324 15.30 -12.95 3.34
C ASN A 324 14.34 -13.91 4.07
N ASN A 325 13.52 -13.40 4.98
CA ASN A 325 12.58 -14.21 5.77
C ASN A 325 11.28 -14.52 5.02
N ILE A 326 10.90 -13.68 4.05
CA ILE A 326 9.65 -13.80 3.27
C ILE A 326 9.47 -15.18 2.61
N SER A 327 10.56 -15.87 2.24
CA SER A 327 10.49 -17.03 1.35
C SER A 327 10.51 -18.41 2.02
N ASN A 328 10.43 -18.51 3.34
CA ASN A 328 10.42 -19.80 4.07
C ASN A 328 9.51 -19.83 5.30
N ASP A 329 8.63 -18.85 5.48
CA ASP A 329 7.84 -18.70 6.71
C ASP A 329 6.53 -19.50 6.68
N ASP A 330 6.04 -19.79 7.89
CA ASP A 330 4.73 -20.38 8.15
C ASP A 330 3.60 -19.53 7.53
N TYR A 331 2.43 -20.14 7.32
CA TYR A 331 1.26 -19.50 6.69
C TYR A 331 0.95 -18.12 7.28
N MET A 332 1.19 -17.94 8.57
CA MET A 332 0.91 -16.72 9.33
C MET A 332 1.64 -15.46 8.82
N GLY A 333 2.82 -15.60 8.23
CA GLY A 333 3.55 -14.49 7.59
C GLY A 333 3.39 -14.47 6.07
N SER A 334 3.33 -15.66 5.47
CA SER A 334 3.47 -15.85 4.03
C SER A 334 2.34 -15.18 3.23
N HIS A 335 1.10 -15.15 3.72
CA HIS A 335 -0.04 -14.62 2.95
C HIS A 335 -0.07 -13.09 2.78
N TRP A 336 0.71 -12.31 3.55
CA TRP A 336 0.61 -10.84 3.55
C TRP A 336 1.94 -10.08 3.54
N LEU A 337 3.02 -10.62 4.11
CA LEU A 337 4.32 -9.93 4.21
C LEU A 337 4.89 -9.55 2.84
N GLY A 338 4.66 -10.40 1.83
CA GLY A 338 5.09 -10.16 0.46
C GLY A 338 4.55 -8.84 -0.11
N THR A 339 3.32 -8.44 0.26
CA THR A 339 2.72 -7.17 -0.16
C THR A 339 3.52 -5.98 0.35
N PHE A 340 3.89 -5.97 1.64
CA PHE A 340 4.65 -4.87 2.24
C PHE A 340 6.08 -4.79 1.69
N ALA A 341 6.72 -5.94 1.48
CA ALA A 341 8.02 -6.00 0.84
C ALA A 341 7.98 -5.47 -0.60
N LEU A 342 6.97 -5.88 -1.38
CA LEU A 342 6.74 -5.38 -2.74
C LEU A 342 6.50 -3.86 -2.74
N TYR A 343 5.71 -3.34 -1.79
CA TYR A 343 5.45 -1.91 -1.67
C TYR A 343 6.72 -1.11 -1.35
N ALA A 344 7.57 -1.62 -0.45
CA ALA A 344 8.86 -1.00 -0.13
C ALA A 344 9.82 -1.00 -1.32
N LEU A 345 9.95 -2.14 -2.03
CA LEU A 345 10.78 -2.27 -3.23
C LEU A 345 10.31 -1.37 -4.36
N LYS A 346 8.99 -1.33 -4.62
CA LYS A 346 8.37 -0.41 -5.58
C LYS A 346 8.72 1.03 -5.25
N THR A 347 8.58 1.41 -3.98
CA THR A 347 8.84 2.77 -3.49
C THR A 347 10.30 3.17 -3.70
N LYS A 348 11.25 2.31 -3.32
CA LYS A 348 12.68 2.51 -3.53
C LYS A 348 12.99 2.84 -4.99
N ARG A 349 12.46 2.02 -5.91
CA ARG A 349 12.68 2.16 -7.35
C ARG A 349 12.11 3.44 -7.94
N GLU A 350 10.90 3.83 -7.53
CA GLU A 350 10.27 5.08 -8.00
C GLU A 350 11.15 6.30 -7.67
N ILE A 351 11.79 6.29 -6.51
CA ILE A 351 12.68 7.36 -6.05
C ILE A 351 14.01 7.35 -6.81
N GLU A 352 14.61 6.17 -7.04
CA GLU A 352 15.84 6.04 -7.83
C GLU A 352 15.61 6.49 -9.28
N SER A 353 14.47 6.11 -9.87
CA SER A 353 14.08 6.51 -11.23
C SER A 353 13.89 8.03 -11.35
N ALA A 354 13.24 8.65 -10.35
CA ALA A 354 13.04 10.10 -10.32
C ALA A 354 14.38 10.87 -10.25
N LYS A 355 15.33 10.36 -9.45
CA LYS A 355 16.69 10.94 -9.34
C LYS A 355 17.45 10.84 -10.66
N GLN A 356 17.46 9.68 -11.31
CA GLN A 356 18.13 9.47 -12.59
C GLN A 356 17.56 10.40 -13.68
N LEU A 357 16.22 10.55 -13.72
CA LEU A 357 15.57 11.47 -14.66
C LEU A 357 16.00 12.92 -14.41
N GLN A 358 16.05 13.35 -13.14
CA GLN A 358 16.47 14.70 -12.78
C GLN A 358 17.93 14.98 -13.13
N GLU A 359 18.83 14.02 -12.89
CA GLU A 359 20.23 14.11 -13.30
C GLU A 359 20.38 14.22 -14.83
N HIS A 360 19.62 13.44 -15.59
CA HIS A 360 19.63 13.49 -17.04
C HIS A 360 19.13 14.84 -17.58
N VAL A 361 18.05 15.38 -17.01
CA VAL A 361 17.52 16.71 -17.36
C VAL A 361 18.55 17.80 -17.05
N ASN A 362 19.19 17.76 -15.87
CA ASN A 362 20.21 18.72 -15.47
C ASN A 362 21.44 18.67 -16.40
N ALA A 363 21.92 17.47 -16.74
CA ALA A 363 23.02 17.29 -17.67
C ALA A 363 22.68 17.81 -19.09
N SER A 364 21.43 17.61 -19.52
CA SER A 364 20.94 18.08 -20.82
C SER A 364 20.84 19.61 -20.89
N ILE A 365 20.35 20.25 -19.82
CA ILE A 365 20.31 21.71 -19.69
C ILE A 365 21.74 22.29 -19.68
N GLN A 366 22.67 21.68 -18.93
CA GLN A 366 24.07 22.13 -18.91
C GLN A 366 24.76 21.99 -20.27
N LYS A 367 24.38 21.00 -21.08
CA LYS A 367 24.88 20.82 -22.45
C LYS A 367 24.26 21.82 -23.43
N PHE A 368 23.05 22.33 -23.16
CA PHE A 368 22.38 23.34 -23.98
C PHE A 368 22.86 24.77 -23.67
N LEU A 369 23.40 25.00 -22.47
CA LEU A 369 23.95 26.28 -22.01
C LEU A 369 25.46 26.45 -22.31
N LYS A 370 26.12 25.43 -22.85
CA LYS A 370 27.50 25.45 -23.36
C LYS A 370 27.47 25.41 -24.87
#